data_AF-A0A235IGI1-F1
#
_entry.id   AF-A0A235IGI1-F1
#
_cell.length_a   1.000
_cell.length_b   1.000
_cell.length_c   1.000
_cell.angle_alpha   90.00
_cell.angle_beta   90.00
_cell.angle_gamma   90.00
#
_symmetry.space_group_name_H-M   'P 1'
#
loop_
_entity.id
_entity.type
_entity.pdbx_description
1 polymer ?
#
loop_
_entity_poly.entity_id
_entity_poly.type
_entity_poly.pdbx_seq_one_letter_code
_entity_poly.pdbx_strand_id
1 'polypeptide(L)'
;MLADTIILYHLYKKHHWLMRGHTFYQLHLLLDKHASEQIELIDALGERVQTLGGVAIADPRHVAEVTKIKRPPNGVEEVPVMLSRLLEAHELIIEELRVAIEKTAANQVGIFMLLRLI
;
A
#
# COMPACT_ATOMS: atom_id res chain seq x y z
N MET A 1 7.85 2.70 -0.66
CA MET A 1 6.71 3.21 0.15
C MET A 1 5.58 3.90 -0.64
N LEU A 2 5.61 5.17 -1.08
CA LEU A 2 4.43 5.82 -1.72
C LEU A 2 3.87 5.04 -2.93
N ALA A 3 4.74 4.66 -3.88
CA ALA A 3 4.33 3.87 -5.04
C ALA A 3 3.75 2.50 -4.64
N ASP A 4 4.33 1.86 -3.62
CA ASP A 4 3.87 0.56 -3.13
C ASP A 4 2.50 0.67 -2.44
N THR A 5 2.24 1.74 -1.68
CA THR A 5 0.92 2.01 -1.10
C THR A 5 -0.14 2.23 -2.19
N ILE A 6 0.19 2.95 -3.27
CA ILE A 6 -0.69 3.11 -4.43
C ILE A 6 -1.00 1.75 -5.09
N ILE A 7 0.01 0.91 -5.27
CA ILE A 7 -0.19 -0.44 -5.84
C ILE A 7 -0.99 -1.34 -4.90
N LEU A 8 -0.77 -1.25 -3.58
CA LEU A 8 -1.55 -2.00 -2.59
C LEU A 8 -3.03 -1.60 -2.61
N TYR A 9 -3.35 -0.31 -2.74
CA TYR A 9 -4.72 0.15 -2.98
C TYR A 9 -5.35 -0.54 -4.21
N HIS A 10 -4.64 -0.54 -5.34
CA HIS A 10 -5.13 -1.19 -6.56
C HIS A 10 -5.25 -2.71 -6.41
N LEU A 11 -4.37 -3.34 -5.63
CA LEU A 11 -4.43 -4.77 -5.33
C LEU A 11 -5.67 -5.11 -4.50
N TYR A 12 -6.00 -4.29 -3.50
CA TYR A 12 -7.25 -4.40 -2.76
C TYR A 12 -8.46 -4.28 -3.68
N LYS A 13 -8.54 -3.25 -4.54
CA LYS A 13 -9.67 -3.09 -5.46
C LYS A 13 -9.78 -4.24 -6.47
N LYS A 14 -8.65 -4.72 -7.00
CA LYS A 14 -8.61 -5.92 -7.86
C LYS A 14 -9.23 -7.11 -7.13
N HIS A 15 -8.80 -7.41 -5.91
CA HIS A 15 -9.29 -8.57 -5.17
C HIS A 15 -10.74 -8.38 -4.68
N HIS A 16 -11.14 -7.16 -4.33
CA HIS A 16 -12.51 -6.81 -3.98
C HIS A 16 -13.48 -7.08 -5.15
N TRP A 17 -13.15 -6.63 -6.37
CA TRP A 17 -13.99 -6.86 -7.56
C TRP A 17 -13.98 -8.30 -8.04
N LEU A 18 -12.88 -9.02 -7.84
CA LEU A 18 -12.71 -10.39 -8.30
C LEU A 18 -13.03 -11.45 -7.23
N MET A 19 -13.47 -11.03 -6.03
CA MET A 19 -13.77 -11.92 -4.92
C MET A 19 -14.89 -12.90 -5.26
N ARG A 20 -14.83 -14.12 -4.72
CA ARG A 20 -15.75 -15.21 -5.03
C ARG A 20 -15.78 -16.27 -3.92
N GLY A 21 -16.73 -17.20 -4.01
CA GLY A 21 -16.85 -18.33 -3.08
C GLY A 21 -17.63 -18.00 -1.80
N HIS A 22 -17.64 -18.94 -0.86
CA HIS A 22 -18.48 -18.87 0.34
C HIS A 22 -18.16 -17.70 1.28
N THR A 23 -16.95 -17.16 1.20
CA THR A 23 -16.49 -16.01 1.99
C THR A 23 -16.65 -14.68 1.26
N PHE A 24 -17.33 -14.66 0.10
CA PHE A 24 -17.45 -13.50 -0.79
C PHE A 24 -17.85 -12.22 -0.04
N TYR A 25 -19.00 -12.23 0.63
CA TYR A 25 -19.57 -11.01 1.20
C TYR A 25 -18.66 -10.38 2.25
N GLN A 26 -18.13 -11.19 3.16
CA GLN A 26 -17.26 -10.73 4.25
C GLN A 26 -15.94 -10.16 3.70
N LEU A 27 -15.28 -10.91 2.80
CA LEU A 27 -14.01 -10.46 2.23
C LEU A 27 -14.21 -9.26 1.29
N HIS A 28 -15.29 -9.22 0.51
CA HIS A 28 -15.59 -8.10 -0.38
C HIS A 28 -15.69 -6.78 0.39
N LEU A 29 -16.43 -6.75 1.52
CA LEU A 29 -16.54 -5.56 2.36
C LEU A 29 -15.23 -5.21 3.07
N LEU A 30 -14.52 -6.22 3.59
CA LEU A 30 -13.25 -6.01 4.27
C LEU A 30 -12.20 -5.39 3.33
N LEU A 31 -12.09 -5.91 2.11
CA LEU A 31 -11.13 -5.41 1.13
C LEU A 31 -11.45 -3.97 0.70
N ASP A 32 -12.72 -3.57 0.66
CA ASP A 32 -13.11 -2.19 0.33
C ASP A 32 -12.80 -1.20 1.47
N LYS A 33 -13.04 -1.63 2.71
CA LYS A 33 -12.64 -0.88 3.90
C LYS A 33 -11.13 -0.63 3.88
N HIS A 34 -10.32 -1.67 3.69
CA HIS A 34 -8.87 -1.52 3.66
C HIS A 34 -8.40 -0.71 2.45
N ALA A 35 -9.07 -0.80 1.29
CA ALA A 35 -8.77 0.06 0.15
C ALA A 35 -8.97 1.54 0.51
N SER A 36 -10.05 1.87 1.22
CA SER A 36 -10.31 3.25 1.66
C SER A 36 -9.23 3.76 2.61
N GLU A 37 -8.79 2.94 3.56
CA GLU A 37 -7.68 3.27 4.46
C GLU A 37 -6.36 3.52 3.68
N GLN A 38 -6.12 2.80 2.58
CA GLN A 38 -4.94 3.07 1.73
C GLN A 38 -5.03 4.43 1.04
N ILE A 39 -6.21 4.91 0.67
CA ILE A 39 -6.36 6.23 0.04
C ILE A 39 -5.87 7.34 0.98
N GLU A 40 -6.29 7.28 2.25
CA GLU A 40 -5.87 8.26 3.26
C GLU A 40 -4.34 8.24 3.46
N LEU A 41 -3.73 7.05 3.46
CA LEU A 41 -2.28 6.92 3.54
C LEU A 41 -1.56 7.44 2.29
N ILE A 42 -2.08 7.20 1.09
CA ILE A 42 -1.50 7.69 -0.16
C ILE A 42 -1.44 9.22 -0.14
N ASP A 43 -2.53 9.87 0.26
CA ASP A 43 -2.62 11.34 0.34
C ASP A 43 -1.60 11.88 1.36
N ALA A 44 -1.62 11.36 2.59
CA ALA A 44 -0.70 11.77 3.64
C ALA A 44 0.78 11.58 3.24
N LEU A 45 1.12 10.50 2.54
CA LEU A 45 2.47 10.25 2.05
C LEU A 45 2.85 11.18 0.88
N GLY A 46 1.93 11.43 -0.05
CA GLY A 46 2.14 12.35 -1.16
C GLY A 46 2.41 13.78 -0.67
N GLU A 47 1.56 14.29 0.22
CA GLU A 47 1.72 15.60 0.83
C GLU A 47 3.01 15.70 1.66
N ARG A 48 3.39 14.61 2.35
CA ARG A 48 4.64 14.57 3.12
C ARG A 48 5.86 14.68 2.23
N VAL A 49 5.87 14.01 1.07
CA VAL A 49 6.96 14.14 0.10
C VAL A 49 7.11 15.59 -0.35
N GLN A 50 6.01 16.27 -0.70
CA GLN A 50 6.03 17.67 -1.10
C GLN A 50 6.52 18.58 0.03
N THR A 51 6.05 18.36 1.27
CA THR A 51 6.44 19.15 2.45
C THR A 51 7.93 19.05 2.74
N LEU A 52 8.57 17.92 2.42
CA LEU A 52 10.00 17.70 2.58
C LEU A 52 10.84 18.23 1.39
N GLY A 53 10.22 18.91 0.43
CA GLY A 53 10.89 19.43 -0.78
C GLY A 53 11.15 18.37 -1.86
N GLY A 54 10.56 17.18 -1.72
CA GLY A 54 10.58 16.15 -2.76
C GLY A 54 9.52 16.39 -3.84
N VAL A 55 9.49 15.51 -4.84
CA VAL A 55 8.43 15.47 -5.88
C VAL A 55 7.69 14.13 -5.75
N ALA A 56 6.41 14.19 -5.42
CA ALA A 56 5.59 12.99 -5.29
C ALA A 56 5.35 12.29 -6.64
N ILE A 57 5.29 10.96 -6.62
CA ILE A 57 4.94 10.14 -7.79
C ILE A 57 3.44 9.87 -7.75
N ALA A 58 2.74 10.11 -8.86
CA ALA A 58 1.29 9.89 -8.98
C ALA A 58 0.85 9.27 -10.32
N ASP A 59 1.62 9.41 -11.41
CA ASP A 59 1.26 8.80 -12.69
C ASP A 59 1.27 7.25 -12.56
N PRO A 60 0.17 6.56 -12.92
CA PRO A 60 0.05 5.13 -12.68
C PRO A 60 1.06 4.28 -13.46
N ARG A 61 1.60 4.77 -14.60
CA ARG A 61 2.63 4.06 -15.36
C ARG A 61 3.95 4.15 -14.63
N HIS A 62 4.33 5.36 -14.19
CA HIS A 62 5.53 5.57 -13.39
C HIS A 62 5.46 4.81 -12.05
N VAL A 63 4.31 4.82 -11.36
CA VAL A 63 4.08 4.00 -10.15
C VAL A 63 4.36 2.52 -10.41
N ALA A 64 3.87 1.98 -11.54
CA ALA A 64 4.07 0.59 -11.90
C ALA A 64 5.53 0.25 -12.25
N GLU A 65 6.34 1.23 -12.70
CA GLU A 65 7.76 1.05 -12.99
C GLU A 65 8.62 0.99 -11.72
N VAL A 66 8.24 1.72 -10.67
CA VAL A 66 9.07 1.90 -9.46
C VAL A 66 8.63 1.09 -8.25
N THR A 67 7.41 0.53 -8.27
CA THR A 67 6.93 -0.33 -7.18
C THR A 67 7.78 -1.59 -7.05
N LYS A 68 7.93 -2.05 -5.81
CA LYS A 68 8.56 -3.34 -5.47
C LYS A 68 7.53 -4.46 -5.32
N ILE A 69 6.23 -4.13 -5.23
CA ILE A 69 5.17 -5.13 -5.21
C ILE A 69 5.11 -5.81 -6.58
N LYS A 70 5.29 -7.13 -6.58
CA LYS A 70 5.26 -7.91 -7.82
C LYS A 70 3.89 -7.83 -8.47
N ARG A 71 3.88 -7.51 -9.77
CA ARG A 71 2.65 -7.48 -10.57
C ARG A 71 1.96 -8.86 -10.54
N PRO A 72 0.68 -8.95 -10.12
CA PRO A 72 -0.07 -10.20 -10.21
C PRO A 72 -0.42 -10.52 -11.68
N PRO A 73 -0.70 -11.79 -12.01
CA PRO A 73 -1.24 -12.18 -13.30
C PRO A 73 -2.50 -11.39 -13.68
N ASN A 74 -2.73 -11.31 -15.00
CA ASN A 74 -3.98 -10.79 -15.52
C ASN A 74 -5.15 -11.73 -15.15
N GLY A 75 -6.36 -11.18 -15.07
CA GLY A 75 -7.54 -11.95 -14.69
C GLY A 75 -7.59 -12.26 -13.19
N VAL A 76 -8.00 -13.47 -12.85
CA VAL A 76 -8.32 -13.90 -11.49
C VAL A 76 -7.41 -15.02 -11.01
N GLU A 77 -7.12 -15.01 -9.70
CA GLU A 77 -6.43 -16.05 -8.96
C GLU A 77 -7.36 -16.65 -7.89
N GLU A 78 -6.96 -17.76 -7.27
CA GLU A 78 -7.70 -18.36 -6.17
C GLU A 78 -7.70 -17.46 -4.93
N VAL A 79 -8.77 -17.50 -4.12
CA VAL A 79 -8.92 -16.63 -2.93
C VAL A 79 -7.73 -16.71 -1.97
N PRO A 80 -7.17 -17.89 -1.63
CA PRO A 80 -5.97 -17.97 -0.79
C PRO A 80 -4.76 -17.26 -1.40
N VAL A 81 -4.60 -17.31 -2.73
CA VAL A 81 -3.52 -16.61 -3.44
C VAL A 81 -3.71 -15.11 -3.37
N MET A 82 -4.95 -14.63 -3.57
CA MET A 82 -5.27 -13.20 -3.41
C MET A 82 -4.89 -12.67 -2.02
N LEU A 83 -5.21 -13.44 -0.97
CA LEU A 83 -4.88 -13.07 0.41
C LEU A 83 -3.36 -13.12 0.65
N SER A 84 -2.65 -14.13 0.15
CA SER A 84 -1.20 -14.22 0.23
C SER A 84 -0.51 -13.02 -0.39
N ARG A 85 -0.99 -12.55 -1.56
CA ARG A 85 -0.43 -11.36 -2.22
C ARG A 85 -0.58 -10.09 -1.39
N LEU A 86 -1.71 -9.91 -0.73
CA LEU A 86 -1.91 -8.77 0.18
C LEU A 86 -0.98 -8.85 1.38
N LEU A 87 -0.81 -10.05 1.96
CA LEU A 87 0.11 -10.29 3.07
C LEU A 87 1.56 -9.96 2.66
N GLU A 88 2.04 -10.52 1.54
CA GLU A 88 3.39 -10.28 1.02
C GLU A 88 3.63 -8.79 0.75
N ALA A 89 2.63 -8.07 0.21
CA ALA A 89 2.73 -6.63 -0.01
C ALA A 89 2.82 -5.84 1.30
N HIS A 90 2.06 -6.23 2.34
CA HIS A 90 2.15 -5.62 3.67
C HIS A 90 3.50 -5.88 4.33
N GLU A 91 3.98 -7.12 4.30
CA GLU A 91 5.28 -7.49 4.86
C GLU A 91 6.39 -6.64 4.26
N LEU A 92 6.42 -6.50 2.93
CA LEU A 92 7.36 -5.65 2.22
C LEU A 92 7.30 -4.20 2.72
N ILE A 93 6.10 -3.61 2.79
CA ILE A 93 5.92 -2.20 3.21
C ILE A 93 6.34 -2.02 4.68
N ILE A 94 6.00 -2.97 5.56
CA ILE A 94 6.33 -2.91 6.99
C ILE A 94 7.85 -3.01 7.20
N GLU A 95 8.53 -3.89 6.46
CA GLU A 95 9.99 -3.99 6.50
C GLU A 95 10.66 -2.67 6.07
N GLU A 96 10.20 -2.07 4.97
CA GLU A 96 10.69 -0.77 4.53
C GLU A 96 10.45 0.33 5.56
N LEU A 97 9.26 0.35 6.15
CA LEU A 97 8.88 1.34 7.14
C LEU A 97 9.78 1.24 8.38
N ARG A 98 10.07 0.03 8.86
CA ARG A 98 11.00 -0.17 10.00
C ARG A 98 12.39 0.38 9.70
N VAL A 99 12.94 0.08 8.53
CA VAL A 99 14.24 0.62 8.10
C VAL A 99 14.20 2.15 7.97
N ALA A 100 13.10 2.72 7.47
CA ALA A 100 12.92 4.16 7.37
C ALA A 100 12.85 4.83 8.75
N ILE A 101 12.14 4.22 9.72
CA ILE A 101 12.06 4.70 11.10
C ILE A 101 13.47 4.75 11.72
N GLU A 102 14.26 3.68 11.59
CA GLU A 102 15.63 3.65 12.13
C GLU A 102 16.52 4.77 11.53
N LYS A 103 16.46 4.95 10.21
CA LYS A 103 17.22 6.00 9.51
C LYS A 103 16.80 7.40 9.94
N THR A 104 15.51 7.65 10.09
CA THR A 104 14.99 8.96 10.49
C THR A 104 15.28 9.27 11.96
N ALA A 105 15.21 8.27 12.85
CA ALA A 105 15.58 8.42 14.26
C ALA A 105 17.07 8.79 14.44
N ALA A 106 17.96 8.21 13.62
CA ALA A 106 19.38 8.54 13.64
C ALA A 106 19.69 9.99 13.20
N ASN A 107 18.80 10.61 12.40
CA ASN A 107 19.04 11.93 11.81
C ASN A 107 18.54 13.11 12.65
N GLN A 108 17.92 12.90 13.82
CA GLN A 108 17.39 13.95 14.73
C GLN A 108 16.50 15.05 14.11
N VAL A 109 16.04 14.91 12.87
CA VAL A 109 15.07 15.83 12.25
C VAL A 109 13.67 15.37 12.62
N GLY A 110 12.87 16.26 13.21
CA GLY A 110 11.53 16.01 13.75
C GLY A 110 10.51 15.41 12.76
N ILE A 111 10.62 14.11 12.51
CA ILE A 111 9.65 13.29 11.79
C ILE A 111 8.81 12.57 12.86
N PHE A 112 8.15 13.33 13.73
CA PHE A 112 7.37 12.76 14.84
C PHE A 112 5.85 12.73 14.59
N MET A 113 5.37 13.18 13.42
CA MET A 113 3.93 13.42 13.23
C MET A 113 3.14 12.39 12.42
N LEU A 114 3.75 11.33 11.86
CA LEU A 114 2.99 10.28 11.15
C LEU A 114 2.90 8.93 11.90
N LEU A 115 3.72 8.72 12.94
CA LEU A 115 3.83 7.43 13.65
C LEU A 115 2.78 7.20 14.75
N ARG A 116 1.73 8.03 14.82
CA ARG A 116 0.65 7.90 15.81
C ARG A 116 -0.67 7.35 15.27
N LEU A 117 -0.72 6.94 14.00
CA LEU A 117 -1.94 6.45 13.33
C LEU A 117 -1.85 5.00 12.82
N ILE A 118 -0.90 4.22 13.35
CA ILE A 118 -0.84 2.76 13.19
C ILE A 118 -0.70 2.15 14.58
#